data_AF-A0A1M5IQ75-F1
#
_entry.id   AF-A0A1M5IQ75-F1
#
_cell.length_a   1.000
_cell.length_b   1.000
_cell.length_c   1.000
_cell.angle_alpha   90.00
_cell.angle_beta   90.00
_cell.angle_gamma   90.00
#
_symmetry.space_group_name_H-M   'P 1'
#
loop_
_entity.id
_entity.type
_entity.pdbx_description
1 polymer ?
#
loop_
_entity_poly.entity_id
_entity_poly.type
_entity_poly.pdbx_seq_one_letter_code
_entity_poly.pdbx_strand_id
1 'polypeptide(L)'
;MKTQQRNLIVTILLALVSNIGMIQAQIADEPNLKKESCTQQESTSGCSPTSCRGAKTKFGEAKVIGKLRLDLIDLKADMEKSVVPAFDPRSYDIHGIVGETDEESLDIIVKEVQIVEKEIAKKLNPKLNAFALPESKAGQIQYLSKRIQDLRALL
;
A
#
# COMPACT_ATOMS: atom_id res chain seq x y z
N MET A 1 46.91 5.86 -30.14
CA MET A 1 45.54 5.56 -30.62
C MET A 1 44.53 5.70 -29.47
N LYS A 2 44.20 6.93 -29.04
CA LYS A 2 43.28 7.19 -27.89
C LYS A 2 42.32 8.36 -28.17
N THR A 3 41.81 8.45 -29.40
CA THR A 3 41.06 9.65 -29.85
C THR A 3 39.77 9.30 -30.61
N GLN A 4 39.15 8.16 -30.31
CA GLN A 4 37.89 7.77 -30.99
C GLN A 4 36.73 7.32 -30.08
N GLN A 5 36.88 7.33 -28.75
CA GLN A 5 35.79 6.92 -27.84
C GLN A 5 35.09 8.06 -27.09
N ARG A 6 35.47 9.33 -27.31
CA ARG A 6 34.86 10.46 -26.58
C ARG A 6 33.61 11.05 -27.25
N ASN A 7 33.32 10.69 -28.50
CA ASN A 7 32.21 11.28 -29.26
C ASN A 7 30.89 10.51 -29.15
N LEU A 8 30.86 9.32 -28.53
CA LEU A 8 29.62 8.53 -28.40
C LEU A 8 28.83 8.87 -27.12
N ILE A 9 29.48 9.41 -26.09
CA ILE A 9 28.85 9.68 -24.79
C ILE A 9 28.14 11.05 -24.78
N VAL A 10 28.61 12.02 -25.58
CA VAL A 10 28.03 13.38 -25.61
C VAL A 10 26.68 13.41 -26.32
N THR A 11 26.43 12.50 -27.28
CA THR A 11 25.17 12.49 -28.05
C THR A 11 23.99 11.87 -27.29
N ILE A 12 24.24 11.00 -26.30
CA ILE A 12 23.17 10.36 -25.52
C ILE A 12 22.62 11.30 -24.42
N LEU A 13 23.44 12.26 -23.95
CA LEU A 13 23.00 13.22 -22.92
C LEU A 13 22.09 14.35 -23.44
N LEU A 14 21.98 14.56 -24.75
CA LEU A 14 21.10 15.60 -25.33
C LEU A 14 19.67 15.13 -25.64
N ALA A 15 19.36 13.83 -25.55
CA ALA A 15 18.05 13.29 -25.93
C ALA A 15 17.03 13.18 -24.78
N LEU A 16 17.39 13.58 -23.55
CA LEU A 16 16.52 13.47 -22.35
C LEU A 16 15.89 14.80 -21.89
N VAL A 17 16.07 15.90 -22.64
CA VAL A 17 15.44 17.20 -22.33
C VAL A 17 14.02 17.32 -22.94
N SER A 18 13.55 16.32 -23.68
CA SER A 18 12.16 16.23 -24.14
C SER A 18 11.24 15.69 -23.05
N ASN A 19 10.66 16.56 -22.20
CA ASN A 19 9.28 16.49 -21.66
C ASN A 19 9.09 17.31 -20.38
N ILE A 20 9.32 18.61 -20.43
CA ILE A 20 8.73 19.53 -19.45
C ILE A 20 8.14 20.71 -20.23
N GLY A 21 6.82 20.69 -20.42
CA GLY A 21 6.12 21.80 -21.06
C GLY A 21 4.62 21.57 -21.19
N MET A 22 3.87 22.44 -20.50
CA MET A 22 2.47 22.82 -20.74
C MET A 22 1.34 21.91 -20.24
N ILE A 23 0.87 22.20 -19.02
CA ILE A 23 -0.57 22.33 -18.76
C ILE A 23 -0.78 23.60 -17.93
N GLN A 24 -1.27 24.66 -18.57
CA GLN A 24 -1.79 25.85 -17.92
C GLN A 24 -3.32 25.87 -18.05
N ALA A 25 -3.92 26.47 -17.03
CA ALA A 25 -5.33 26.52 -16.69
C ALA A 25 -6.22 27.20 -17.74
N GLN A 26 -7.47 26.75 -17.79
CA GLN A 26 -8.62 27.59 -18.12
C GLN A 26 -9.74 27.30 -17.11
N ILE A 27 -10.00 28.30 -16.27
CA ILE A 27 -11.22 28.48 -15.49
C ILE A 27 -11.96 29.60 -16.20
N ALA A 28 -13.21 29.38 -16.62
CA ALA A 28 -14.16 30.45 -16.86
C ALA A 28 -15.61 29.91 -16.84
N ASP A 29 -16.36 30.51 -15.94
CA ASP A 29 -17.79 30.87 -15.97
C ASP A 29 -18.92 29.83 -15.93
N GLU A 30 -19.80 30.09 -14.97
CA GLU A 30 -21.11 29.50 -14.71
C GLU A 30 -22.12 29.78 -15.85
N PRO A 31 -23.30 29.12 -15.86
CA PRO A 31 -24.42 29.74 -15.17
C PRO A 31 -25.33 28.77 -14.38
N ASN A 32 -25.61 29.17 -13.14
CA ASN A 32 -26.93 29.33 -12.53
C ASN A 32 -28.02 28.23 -12.64
N LEU A 33 -28.64 28.00 -11.47
CA LEU A 33 -30.06 27.71 -11.24
C LEU A 33 -30.52 26.23 -11.22
N LYS A 34 -30.63 25.64 -10.03
CA LYS A 34 -31.90 25.55 -9.28
C LYS A 34 -31.74 24.74 -7.99
N LYS A 35 -32.45 25.24 -6.98
CA LYS A 35 -32.53 24.81 -5.59
C LYS A 35 -33.75 23.93 -5.45
N GLU A 36 -33.61 22.63 -5.18
CA GLU A 36 -34.72 21.76 -4.77
C GLU A 36 -34.27 20.75 -3.69
N SER A 37 -34.68 21.07 -2.46
CA SER A 37 -35.11 20.20 -1.35
C SER A 37 -34.62 18.74 -1.30
N CYS A 38 -33.64 18.45 -0.44
CA CYS A 38 -33.41 17.10 0.08
C CYS A 38 -34.46 16.79 1.17
N THR A 39 -35.54 16.11 0.79
CA THR A 39 -36.37 15.35 1.73
C THR A 39 -35.80 13.94 1.84
N GLN A 40 -35.48 13.52 3.06
CA GLN A 40 -35.11 12.15 3.39
C GLN A 40 -36.29 11.22 3.11
N GLN A 41 -36.03 10.11 2.40
CA GLN A 41 -36.88 8.92 2.50
C GLN A 41 -36.04 7.68 2.22
N GLU A 42 -35.86 6.90 3.29
CA GLU A 42 -35.37 5.52 3.23
C GLU A 42 -36.29 4.68 2.33
N SER A 43 -35.73 3.97 1.36
CA SER A 43 -36.30 2.75 0.81
C SER A 43 -35.24 1.98 0.03
N THR A 44 -35.06 0.74 0.43
CA THR A 44 -34.28 -0.32 -0.19
C THR A 44 -34.63 -0.52 -1.67
N SER A 45 -33.68 -0.32 -2.59
CA SER A 45 -33.64 -1.00 -3.89
C SER A 45 -32.34 -0.64 -4.61
N GLY A 46 -31.74 -1.62 -5.28
CA GLY A 46 -30.38 -1.60 -5.80
C GLY A 46 -29.96 -0.32 -6.53
N CYS A 47 -28.74 0.13 -6.20
CA CYS A 47 -28.09 1.22 -6.89
C CYS A 47 -28.01 0.96 -8.39
N SER A 48 -28.59 1.87 -9.19
CA SER A 48 -28.38 1.93 -10.63
C SER A 48 -26.89 2.27 -10.90
N PRO A 49 -26.19 1.60 -11.84
CA PRO A 49 -24.72 1.54 -11.85
C PRO A 49 -24.04 2.84 -12.31
N THR A 50 -24.79 3.82 -12.76
CA THR A 50 -24.25 5.05 -13.37
C THR A 50 -23.78 6.08 -12.34
N SER A 51 -24.35 6.09 -11.13
CA SER A 51 -23.99 7.05 -10.06
C SER A 51 -22.99 6.53 -9.02
N CYS A 52 -22.55 5.26 -9.13
CA CYS A 52 -21.51 4.69 -8.26
C CYS A 52 -20.09 4.77 -8.85
N ARG A 53 -19.95 5.17 -10.12
CA ARG A 53 -18.65 5.48 -10.75
C ARG A 53 -18.21 6.89 -10.40
N GLY A 54 -17.86 7.12 -9.13
CA GLY A 54 -17.34 8.43 -8.71
C GLY A 54 -17.31 8.65 -7.21
N ALA A 55 -18.13 7.92 -6.45
CA ALA A 55 -17.94 7.84 -5.02
C ALA A 55 -16.70 6.97 -4.75
N LYS A 56 -15.63 7.56 -4.20
CA LYS A 56 -14.52 6.81 -3.59
C LYS A 56 -15.07 6.03 -2.40
N THR A 57 -15.78 4.94 -2.65
CA THR A 57 -16.45 4.20 -1.59
C THR A 57 -15.47 3.21 -0.95
N LYS A 58 -15.49 3.19 0.37
CA LYS A 58 -14.74 2.34 1.33
C LYS A 58 -14.64 0.84 0.98
N PHE A 59 -15.47 0.33 0.05
CA PHE A 59 -15.46 -1.06 -0.40
C PHE A 59 -14.12 -1.53 -1.00
N GLY A 60 -13.33 -0.64 -1.60
CA GLY A 60 -12.00 -0.99 -2.09
C GLY A 60 -10.99 -1.19 -0.97
N GLU A 61 -11.05 -0.36 0.08
CA GLU A 61 -10.06 -0.33 1.17
C GLU A 61 -10.16 -1.58 2.03
N ALA A 62 -11.37 -1.95 2.45
CA ALA A 62 -11.62 -3.18 3.21
C ALA A 62 -11.09 -4.44 2.48
N LYS A 63 -11.23 -4.49 1.14
CA LYS A 63 -10.71 -5.61 0.34
C LYS A 63 -9.18 -5.66 0.36
N VAL A 64 -8.53 -4.51 0.25
CA VAL A 64 -7.06 -4.45 0.21
C VAL A 64 -6.47 -4.70 1.60
N ILE A 65 -7.06 -4.17 2.66
CA ILE A 65 -6.66 -4.46 4.05
C ILE A 65 -6.90 -5.93 4.39
N GLY A 66 -8.02 -6.52 3.93
CA GLY A 66 -8.27 -7.95 4.05
C GLY A 66 -7.20 -8.80 3.36
N LYS A 67 -6.75 -8.40 2.16
CA LYS A 67 -5.64 -9.05 1.46
C LYS A 67 -4.33 -8.95 2.25
N LEU A 68 -4.03 -7.77 2.79
CA LEU A 68 -2.84 -7.53 3.61
C LEU A 68 -2.82 -8.40 4.87
N ARG A 69 -3.99 -8.59 5.50
CA ARG A 69 -4.16 -9.51 6.64
C ARG A 69 -3.86 -10.95 6.27
N LEU A 70 -4.39 -11.43 5.14
CA LEU A 70 -4.14 -12.79 4.67
C LEU A 70 -2.64 -12.99 4.36
N ASP A 71 -2.00 -12.03 3.70
CA ASP A 71 -0.57 -12.11 3.38
C ASP A 71 0.29 -12.15 4.67
N LEU A 72 -0.11 -11.43 5.73
CA LEU A 72 0.55 -11.50 7.04
C LEU A 72 0.32 -12.85 7.74
N ILE A 73 -0.89 -13.40 7.69
CA ILE A 73 -1.20 -14.72 8.25
C ILE A 73 -0.36 -15.79 7.55
N ASP A 74 -0.25 -15.73 6.23
CA ASP A 74 0.58 -16.65 5.45
C ASP A 74 2.05 -16.56 5.87
N LEU A 75 2.59 -15.34 6.05
CA LEU A 75 3.96 -15.13 6.53
C LEU A 75 4.17 -15.76 7.92
N LYS A 76 3.23 -15.54 8.84
CA LYS A 76 3.28 -16.11 10.19
C LYS A 76 3.19 -17.63 10.16
N ALA A 77 2.35 -18.20 9.31
CA ALA A 77 2.26 -19.64 9.12
C ALA A 77 3.58 -20.23 8.56
N ASP A 78 4.27 -19.51 7.68
CA ASP A 78 5.59 -19.92 7.18
C ASP A 78 6.64 -19.87 8.31
N MET A 79 6.58 -18.89 9.21
CA MET A 79 7.42 -18.85 10.41
C MET A 79 7.12 -20.01 11.38
N GLU A 80 5.86 -20.34 11.61
CA GLU A 80 5.44 -21.45 12.48
C GLU A 80 5.97 -22.80 11.96
N LYS A 81 5.99 -22.99 10.64
CA LYS A 81 6.51 -24.21 9.99
C LYS A 81 8.03 -24.29 10.00
N SER A 82 8.73 -23.19 10.24
CA SER A 82 10.20 -23.17 10.21
C SER A 82 10.79 -23.92 11.40
N VAL A 83 11.52 -25.00 11.11
CA VAL A 83 12.17 -25.83 12.14
C VAL A 83 13.49 -25.20 12.58
N VAL A 84 14.24 -24.61 11.65
CA VAL A 84 15.51 -23.92 11.91
C VAL A 84 15.59 -22.69 10.98
N PRO A 85 15.53 -21.45 11.52
CA PRO A 85 15.46 -21.11 12.94
C PRO A 85 14.06 -21.28 13.54
N ALA A 86 14.00 -21.73 14.80
CA ALA A 86 12.76 -21.70 15.57
C ALA A 86 12.43 -20.27 16.04
N PHE A 87 11.25 -19.79 15.66
CA PHE A 87 10.73 -18.46 16.01
C PHE A 87 9.92 -18.48 17.33
N ASP A 88 9.83 -17.32 17.99
CA ASP A 88 9.00 -17.18 19.20
C ASP A 88 7.51 -17.29 18.85
N PRO A 89 6.69 -18.05 19.62
CA PRO A 89 5.26 -18.20 19.37
C PRO A 89 4.48 -16.90 19.22
N ARG A 90 4.85 -15.84 19.95
CA ARG A 90 4.18 -14.54 19.81
C ARG A 90 4.36 -13.93 18.43
N SER A 91 5.45 -14.25 17.73
CA SER A 91 5.73 -13.72 16.40
C SER A 91 4.81 -14.30 15.32
N TYR A 92 4.39 -15.57 15.46
CA TYR A 92 3.48 -16.23 14.52
C TYR A 92 2.05 -16.41 15.03
N ASP A 93 1.73 -15.92 16.23
CA ASP A 93 0.35 -15.91 16.73
C ASP A 93 -0.58 -15.09 15.83
N ILE A 94 -1.71 -15.68 15.43
CA ILE A 94 -2.71 -15.06 14.54
C ILE A 94 -3.92 -14.47 15.28
N HIS A 95 -4.01 -14.68 16.59
CA HIS A 95 -5.13 -14.16 17.37
C HIS A 95 -5.05 -12.62 17.44
N GLY A 96 -6.19 -11.96 17.23
CA GLY A 96 -6.28 -10.50 17.34
C GLY A 96 -5.73 -9.71 16.15
N ILE A 97 -5.51 -10.32 14.97
CA ILE A 97 -5.13 -9.58 13.74
C ILE A 97 -6.36 -8.87 13.09
N VAL A 98 -7.55 -8.99 13.69
CA VAL A 98 -8.80 -8.42 13.18
C VAL A 98 -9.18 -7.20 14.01
N GLY A 99 -9.22 -6.03 13.39
CA GLY A 99 -9.82 -4.82 13.97
C GLY A 99 -11.29 -4.68 13.59
N GLU A 100 -12.03 -3.89 14.36
CA GLU A 100 -13.43 -3.53 14.09
C GLU A 100 -13.54 -2.50 12.96
N THR A 101 -12.49 -1.69 12.77
CA THR A 101 -12.40 -0.68 11.71
C THR A 101 -11.21 -0.93 10.78
N ASP A 102 -11.23 -0.31 9.60
CA ASP A 102 -10.13 -0.37 8.64
C ASP A 102 -8.84 0.26 9.22
N GLU A 103 -8.98 1.37 9.94
CA GLU A 103 -7.88 2.06 10.61
C GLU A 103 -7.27 1.19 11.71
N GLU A 104 -8.11 0.63 12.57
CA GLU A 104 -7.65 -0.27 13.63
C GLU A 104 -7.00 -1.53 13.04
N SER A 105 -7.57 -2.09 11.99
CA SER A 105 -7.00 -3.23 11.29
C SER A 105 -5.61 -2.91 10.73
N LEU A 106 -5.43 -1.71 10.17
CA LEU A 106 -4.13 -1.28 9.65
C LEU A 106 -3.10 -1.09 10.77
N ASP A 107 -3.49 -0.46 11.88
CA ASP A 107 -2.63 -0.27 13.06
C ASP A 107 -2.20 -1.60 13.68
N ILE A 108 -3.12 -2.57 13.76
CA ILE A 108 -2.82 -3.94 14.20
C ILE A 108 -1.80 -4.57 13.26
N ILE A 109 -2.02 -4.50 11.94
CA ILE A 109 -1.08 -5.07 10.95
C ILE A 109 0.31 -4.42 11.07
N VAL A 110 0.40 -3.10 11.25
CA VAL A 110 1.68 -2.40 11.47
C VAL A 110 2.43 -2.99 12.66
N LYS A 111 1.75 -3.12 13.81
CA LYS A 111 2.34 -3.67 15.04
C LYS A 111 2.80 -5.11 14.84
N GLU A 112 1.99 -5.94 14.20
CA GLU A 112 2.32 -7.34 13.97
C GLU A 112 3.48 -7.51 12.98
N VAL A 113 3.56 -6.69 11.93
CA VAL A 113 4.71 -6.68 11.01
C VAL A 113 5.99 -6.31 11.75
N GLN A 114 5.95 -5.34 12.69
CA GLN A 114 7.12 -4.98 13.49
C GLN A 114 7.57 -6.11 14.43
N ILE A 115 6.63 -6.86 15.02
CA ILE A 115 6.93 -8.02 15.85
C ILE A 115 7.63 -9.09 15.01
N VAL A 116 7.06 -9.42 13.85
CA VAL A 116 7.62 -10.40 12.90
C VAL A 116 9.01 -9.96 12.44
N GLU A 117 9.16 -8.72 12.01
CA GLU A 117 10.42 -8.15 11.56
C GLU A 117 11.50 -8.24 12.64
N LYS A 118 11.17 -7.88 13.88
CA LYS A 118 12.11 -7.94 15.01
C LYS A 118 12.60 -9.37 15.25
N GLU A 119 11.72 -10.35 15.19
CA GLU A 119 12.09 -11.74 15.42
C GLU A 119 12.91 -12.30 14.24
N ILE A 120 12.54 -11.99 12.99
CA ILE A 120 13.33 -12.31 11.79
C ILE A 120 14.72 -11.66 11.87
N ALA A 121 14.79 -10.37 12.22
CA ALA A 121 16.04 -9.65 12.40
C ALA A 121 16.95 -10.33 13.43
N LYS A 122 16.38 -10.75 14.56
CA LYS A 122 17.10 -11.42 15.65
C LYS A 122 17.62 -12.81 15.26
N LYS A 123 16.86 -13.57 14.47
CA LYS A 123 17.19 -14.98 14.14
C LYS A 123 18.06 -15.12 12.90
N LEU A 124 17.82 -14.28 11.89
CA LEU A 124 18.45 -14.38 10.58
C LEU A 124 19.48 -13.27 10.31
N ASN A 125 19.52 -12.22 11.15
CA ASN A 125 20.36 -11.02 10.97
C ASN A 125 20.34 -10.40 9.55
N PRO A 126 19.19 -10.30 8.86
CA PRO A 126 19.10 -9.63 7.56
C PRO A 126 19.42 -8.12 7.65
N LYS A 127 19.97 -7.58 6.56
CA LYS A 127 20.09 -6.14 6.37
C LYS A 127 18.76 -5.59 5.84
N LEU A 128 17.87 -5.23 6.76
CA LEU A 128 16.60 -4.60 6.42
C LEU A 128 16.72 -3.07 6.41
N ASN A 129 16.07 -2.42 5.44
CA ASN A 129 15.89 -0.97 5.48
C ASN A 129 15.09 -0.57 6.72
N ALA A 130 15.32 0.63 7.25
CA ALA A 130 14.59 1.13 8.42
C ALA A 130 13.07 1.12 8.19
N PHE A 131 12.32 0.83 9.25
CA PHE A 131 10.86 0.88 9.22
C PHE A 131 10.40 2.33 9.14
N ALA A 132 9.90 2.75 7.97
CA ALA A 132 9.50 4.13 7.68
C ALA A 132 8.13 4.12 7.01
N LEU A 133 7.09 4.26 7.85
CA LEU A 133 5.71 4.16 7.42
C LEU A 133 5.26 5.50 6.77
N PRO A 134 4.72 5.50 5.53
CA PRO A 134 4.21 6.71 4.90
C PRO A 134 3.01 7.33 5.64
N GLU A 135 2.76 8.62 5.45
CA GLU A 135 1.62 9.31 6.08
C GLU A 135 0.26 8.93 5.46
N SER A 136 0.23 8.64 4.16
CA SER A 136 -1.02 8.33 3.45
C SER A 136 -1.40 6.86 3.60
N LYS A 137 -2.68 6.56 3.88
CA LYS A 137 -3.18 5.17 4.01
C LYS A 137 -2.83 4.28 2.82
N ALA A 138 -2.98 4.78 1.60
CA ALA A 138 -2.61 4.04 0.39
C ALA A 138 -1.11 3.72 0.36
N GLY A 139 -0.25 4.67 0.75
CA GLY A 139 1.18 4.46 0.90
C GLY A 139 1.52 3.46 2.00
N GLN A 140 0.80 3.50 3.13
CA GLN A 140 0.96 2.54 4.23
C GLN A 140 0.66 1.12 3.78
N ILE A 141 -0.48 0.92 3.12
CA ILE A 141 -0.89 -0.39 2.59
C ILE A 141 0.16 -0.93 1.60
N GLN A 142 0.59 -0.10 0.66
CA GLN A 142 1.59 -0.51 -0.33
C GLN A 142 2.94 -0.85 0.34
N TYR A 143 3.36 -0.03 1.30
CA TYR A 143 4.58 -0.24 2.08
C TYR A 143 4.53 -1.56 2.85
N LEU A 144 3.44 -1.81 3.59
CA LEU A 144 3.25 -3.02 4.39
C LEU A 144 3.17 -4.26 3.52
N SER A 145 2.47 -4.20 2.38
CA SER A 145 2.41 -5.33 1.44
C SER A 145 3.80 -5.71 0.93
N LYS A 146 4.58 -4.72 0.50
CA LYS A 146 5.98 -4.95 0.10
C LYS A 146 6.82 -5.48 1.26
N ARG A 147 6.69 -4.91 2.45
CA ARG A 147 7.47 -5.32 3.62
C ARG A 147 7.20 -6.76 4.02
N ILE A 148 5.93 -7.20 3.99
CA ILE A 148 5.55 -8.60 4.23
C ILE A 148 6.19 -9.52 3.19
N GLN A 149 6.20 -9.13 1.91
CA GLN A 149 6.86 -9.91 0.85
C GLN A 149 8.38 -9.99 1.06
N ASP A 150 9.02 -8.87 1.39
CA ASP A 150 10.46 -8.82 1.66
C ASP A 150 10.82 -9.71 2.86
N LEU A 151 10.01 -9.72 3.92
CA LEU A 151 10.19 -10.58 5.09
C LEU A 151 9.95 -12.05 4.75
N ARG A 152 8.95 -12.37 3.93
CA ARG A 152 8.68 -13.74 3.47
C ARG A 152 9.82 -14.32 2.67
N ALA A 153 10.49 -13.50 1.85
CA ALA A 153 11.63 -13.94 1.05
C ALA A 153 12.87 -14.31 1.88
N LEU A 154 12.86 -14.04 3.20
CA LEU A 154 13.96 -14.38 4.10
C LEU A 154 13.74 -15.71 4.84
N LEU A 155 12.52 -16.23 4.87
CA LEU A 155 12.17 -17.51 5.51
C LEU A 155 12.44 -18.69 4.58
#